data_AF-A0AAI8U202-F1
#
_entry.id   AF-A0AAI8U202-F1
#
_cell.length_a   1.000
_cell.length_b   1.000
_cell.length_c   1.000
_cell.angle_alpha   90.00
_cell.angle_beta   90.00
_cell.angle_gamma   90.00
#
_symmetry.space_group_name_H-M   'P 1'
#
loop_
_entity.id
_entity.type
_entity.pdbx_description
1 polymer ?
#
loop_
_entity_poly.entity_id
_entity_poly.type
_entity_poly.pdbx_seq_one_letter_code
_entity_poly.pdbx_strand_id
1 'polypeptide(L)'
;MMIGMTDDNRWHRLGMLIKLRMEEVGATPEDVEQRGGPKPTKLRELVNLRATALRDSLKPGLEKAIKWQPGSINEVLRGGEPTPMTANYYPEPFDVEAFRARAAANRDPDADRMIEDALVDAERRRLKEDARRGGTPSVLRWLAIHGKPESERTPEERAFLQARINERNRLAELAQRSAAEAPLIDLVVDGQTLAELKNDSDVSGYVRQVESVVVGLVGIERLTDALDGRAMERTIRRAVEGGVLDPFIDELDRLKSSGVEGRELLRRLSLAVDDLLHQQEEWYGHTPSDPPESDAPPEVYEDEEYLAARKVADGEQPVGRAMRDAQDAEAEASQIPDETEKATRADLKRLANLADSETDHHGNGDLSAG
;
A
#
# COMPACT_ATOMS: atom_id res chain seq x y z
N MET A 1 3.30 35.76 -47.86
CA MET A 1 4.60 35.68 -47.16
C MET A 1 4.34 35.81 -45.68
N MET A 2 4.42 34.72 -44.91
CA MET A 2 4.47 34.83 -43.44
C MET A 2 5.90 35.17 -43.07
N ILE A 3 6.13 36.36 -42.52
CA ILE A 3 7.41 36.75 -41.94
C ILE A 3 7.69 35.74 -40.83
N GLY A 4 8.70 34.89 -41.02
CA GLY A 4 9.11 33.90 -40.03
C GLY A 4 9.53 34.61 -38.75
N MET A 5 8.63 34.65 -37.77
CA MET A 5 8.91 35.16 -36.45
C MET A 5 9.96 34.23 -35.83
N THR A 6 11.20 34.72 -35.76
CA THR A 6 12.36 33.99 -35.22
C THR A 6 12.08 33.49 -33.80
N ASP A 7 12.68 32.37 -33.41
CA ASP A 7 12.43 31.76 -32.10
C ASP A 7 12.73 32.73 -30.94
N ASP A 8 13.73 33.60 -31.12
CA ASP A 8 14.03 34.67 -30.17
C ASP A 8 12.83 35.59 -29.92
N ASN A 9 12.11 35.97 -30.99
CA ASN A 9 10.92 36.82 -30.86
C ASN A 9 9.78 36.15 -30.10
N ARG A 10 9.68 34.82 -30.12
CA ARG A 10 8.63 34.07 -29.39
C ARG A 10 8.89 34.04 -27.90
N TRP A 11 10.15 33.84 -27.48
CA TRP A 11 10.54 33.94 -26.08
C TRP A 11 10.42 35.36 -25.53
N HIS A 12 10.75 36.35 -26.34
CA HIS A 12 10.52 37.76 -25.97
C HIS A 12 9.03 38.03 -25.75
N ARG A 13 8.17 37.57 -26.67
CA ARG A 13 6.72 37.69 -26.54
C ARG A 13 6.19 36.99 -25.29
N LEU A 14 6.67 35.79 -24.99
CA LEU A 14 6.32 35.06 -23.77
C LEU A 14 6.69 35.85 -22.51
N GLY A 15 7.91 36.39 -22.43
CA GLY A 15 8.35 37.19 -21.30
C GLY A 15 7.47 38.41 -21.03
N MET A 16 7.07 39.13 -22.09
CA MET A 16 6.15 40.27 -21.99
C MET A 16 4.75 39.86 -21.51
N LEU A 17 4.20 38.77 -22.05
CA LEU A 17 2.87 38.27 -21.67
C LEU A 17 2.83 37.76 -20.23
N ILE A 18 3.90 37.09 -19.77
CA ILE A 18 4.04 36.68 -18.36
C ILE A 18 4.04 37.91 -17.46
N LYS A 19 4.83 38.94 -17.79
CA LYS A 19 4.91 40.18 -17.01
C LYS A 19 3.53 40.85 -16.88
N LEU A 20 2.86 41.05 -18.02
CA LEU A 20 1.53 41.65 -18.04
C LEU A 20 0.55 40.84 -17.19
N ARG A 21 0.58 39.51 -17.33
CA ARG A 21 -0.31 38.64 -16.56
C ARG A 21 -0.03 38.69 -15.06
N MET A 22 1.23 38.70 -14.64
CA MET A 22 1.61 38.83 -13.24
C MET A 22 1.08 40.14 -12.64
N GLU A 23 1.16 41.24 -13.38
CA GLU A 23 0.58 42.54 -12.99
C GLU A 23 -0.95 42.46 -12.88
N GLU A 24 -1.63 41.83 -13.85
CA GLU A 24 -3.09 41.63 -13.81
C GLU A 24 -3.57 40.80 -12.61
N VAL A 25 -2.84 39.74 -12.24
CA VAL A 25 -3.22 38.87 -11.11
C VAL A 25 -2.64 39.33 -9.77
N GLY A 26 -1.86 40.41 -9.76
CA GLY A 26 -1.19 40.92 -8.56
C GLY A 26 -0.21 39.94 -7.95
N ALA A 27 0.51 39.15 -8.76
CA ALA A 27 1.49 38.17 -8.28
C ALA A 27 2.91 38.71 -8.35
N THR A 28 3.65 38.61 -7.26
CA THR A 28 5.10 38.86 -7.21
C THR A 28 5.89 37.62 -7.68
N PRO A 29 7.18 37.75 -8.04
CA PRO A 29 8.03 36.60 -8.34
C PRO A 29 8.10 35.57 -7.21
N GLU A 30 8.06 36.04 -5.97
CA GLU A 30 8.08 35.23 -4.76
C GLU A 30 6.75 34.46 -4.60
N ASP A 31 5.61 35.09 -4.91
CA ASP A 31 4.31 34.40 -4.95
C ASP A 31 4.28 33.30 -6.01
N VAL A 32 4.94 33.52 -7.15
CA VAL A 32 5.02 32.54 -8.23
C VAL A 32 5.79 31.30 -7.77
N GLU A 33 6.92 31.46 -7.09
CA GLU A 33 7.68 30.34 -6.51
C GLU A 33 6.87 29.59 -5.45
N GLN A 34 6.23 30.31 -4.53
CA GLN A 34 5.39 29.69 -3.48
C GLN A 34 4.22 28.88 -4.06
N ARG A 35 3.70 29.26 -5.22
CA ARG A 35 2.65 28.52 -5.96
C ARG A 35 3.18 27.35 -6.80
N GLY A 36 4.47 27.02 -6.67
CA GLY A 36 5.13 25.93 -7.40
C GLY A 36 5.68 26.32 -8.77
N GLY A 37 5.80 27.62 -9.05
CA GLY A 37 6.42 28.15 -10.26
C GLY A 37 7.95 28.16 -10.22
N PRO A 38 8.60 28.68 -11.27
CA PRO A 38 10.05 28.82 -11.35
C PRO A 38 10.59 29.76 -10.25
N LYS A 39 11.85 29.54 -9.83
CA LYS A 39 12.54 30.45 -8.90
C LYS A 39 12.54 31.90 -9.41
N PRO A 40 12.51 32.92 -8.52
CA PRO A 40 12.45 34.34 -8.89
C PRO A 40 13.54 34.75 -9.87
N THR A 41 14.77 34.23 -9.72
CA THR A 41 15.87 34.50 -10.65
C THR A 41 15.53 34.08 -12.08
N LYS A 42 14.98 32.88 -12.26
CA LYS A 42 14.62 32.36 -13.58
C LYS A 42 13.44 33.11 -14.18
N LEU A 43 12.48 33.49 -13.35
CA LEU A 43 11.35 34.32 -13.77
C LEU A 43 11.80 35.70 -14.23
N ARG A 44 12.75 36.33 -13.51
CA ARG A 44 13.38 37.59 -13.93
C ARG A 44 14.13 37.46 -15.26
N GLU A 45 14.80 36.33 -15.52
CA GLU A 45 15.42 36.08 -16.84
C GLU A 45 14.39 36.02 -17.97
N LEU A 46 13.25 35.35 -17.75
CA LEU A 46 12.15 35.28 -18.73
C LEU A 46 11.54 36.66 -19.00
N VAL A 47 11.19 37.40 -17.94
CA VAL A 47 10.55 38.71 -18.03
C VAL A 47 11.49 39.78 -18.62
N ASN A 48 12.78 39.72 -18.31
CA ASN A 48 13.79 40.62 -18.88
C ASN A 48 14.32 40.15 -20.24
N LEU A 49 13.66 39.17 -20.87
CA LEU A 49 13.94 38.71 -22.24
C LEU A 49 15.36 38.13 -22.41
N ARG A 50 15.94 37.60 -21.33
CA ARG A 50 17.28 36.97 -21.32
C ARG A 50 17.22 35.47 -21.48
N ALA A 51 16.08 34.84 -21.21
CA ALA A 51 15.91 33.40 -21.34
C ALA A 51 15.37 33.01 -22.72
N THR A 52 16.04 32.06 -23.37
CA THR A 52 15.61 31.42 -24.63
C THR A 52 15.09 30.00 -24.43
N ALA A 53 14.96 29.56 -23.17
CA ALA A 53 14.47 28.23 -22.82
C ALA A 53 13.87 28.19 -21.40
N LEU A 54 12.86 27.34 -21.25
CA LEU A 54 12.22 26.97 -19.98
C LEU A 54 12.04 25.45 -19.96
N ARG A 55 12.46 24.79 -18.88
CA ARG A 55 12.29 23.34 -18.70
C ARG A 55 10.81 22.97 -18.71
N ASP A 56 10.45 21.87 -19.36
CA ASP A 56 9.05 21.43 -19.49
C ASP A 56 8.38 21.18 -18.13
N SER A 57 9.14 20.69 -17.14
CA SER A 57 8.64 20.47 -15.78
C SER A 57 8.24 21.76 -15.05
N LEU A 58 8.75 22.92 -15.47
CA LEU A 58 8.46 24.22 -14.84
C LEU A 58 7.27 24.94 -15.49
N LYS A 59 6.84 24.51 -16.69
CA LYS A 59 5.73 25.15 -17.42
C LYS A 59 4.40 25.03 -16.66
N PRO A 60 3.97 23.85 -16.15
CA PRO A 60 2.68 23.73 -15.46
C PRO A 60 2.62 24.56 -14.18
N GLY A 61 3.72 24.61 -13.42
CA GLY A 61 3.82 25.42 -12.20
C GLY A 61 3.70 26.91 -12.49
N LEU A 62 4.38 27.40 -13.53
CA LEU A 62 4.27 28.79 -13.97
C LEU A 62 2.84 29.14 -14.44
N GLU A 63 2.24 28.31 -15.30
CA GLU A 63 0.87 28.51 -15.81
C GLU A 63 -0.14 28.58 -14.66
N LYS A 64 -0.05 27.65 -13.70
CA LYS A 64 -0.87 27.64 -12.49
C LYS A 64 -0.68 28.91 -11.66
N ALA A 65 0.56 29.33 -11.42
CA ALA A 65 0.87 30.48 -10.59
C ALA A 65 0.31 31.81 -11.13
N ILE A 66 0.32 31.98 -12.45
CA ILE A 66 -0.17 33.18 -13.15
C ILE A 66 -1.62 33.04 -13.68
N LYS A 67 -2.33 31.98 -13.29
CA LYS A 67 -3.72 31.71 -13.68
C LYS A 67 -3.90 31.70 -15.20
N TRP A 68 -3.07 30.92 -15.89
CA TRP A 68 -3.28 30.51 -17.28
C TRP A 68 -3.76 29.05 -17.33
N GLN A 69 -4.50 28.70 -18.38
CA GLN A 69 -4.87 27.31 -18.63
C GLN A 69 -3.61 26.47 -18.95
N PRO A 70 -3.58 25.18 -18.56
CA PRO A 70 -2.49 24.28 -18.90
C PRO A 70 -2.20 24.26 -20.40
N GLY A 71 -0.93 24.43 -20.78
CA GLY A 71 -0.49 24.46 -22.18
C GLY A 71 -0.43 25.85 -22.82
N SER A 72 -0.89 26.91 -22.15
CA SER A 72 -0.85 28.29 -22.66
C SER A 72 0.57 28.76 -23.03
N ILE A 73 1.60 28.33 -22.29
CA ILE A 73 3.00 28.67 -22.62
C ILE A 73 3.39 28.07 -23.97
N ASN A 74 3.02 26.80 -24.21
CA ASN A 74 3.32 26.16 -25.49
C ASN A 74 2.57 26.83 -26.64
N GLU A 75 1.35 27.32 -26.39
CA GLU A 75 0.57 28.04 -27.40
C GLU A 75 1.20 29.39 -27.77
N VAL A 76 1.68 30.14 -26.79
CA VAL A 76 2.45 31.37 -27.01
C VAL A 76 3.73 31.09 -27.82
N LEU A 77 4.45 30.01 -27.51
CA LEU A 77 5.65 29.59 -28.24
C LEU A 77 5.36 29.09 -29.67
N ARG A 78 4.10 28.71 -29.98
CA ARG A 78 3.62 28.45 -31.34
C ARG A 78 3.14 29.71 -32.07
N GLY A 79 3.11 30.86 -31.39
CA GLY A 79 2.63 32.13 -31.93
C GLY A 79 1.15 32.41 -31.67
N GLY A 80 0.46 31.57 -30.89
CA GLY A 80 -0.92 31.79 -30.44
C GLY A 80 -1.02 32.71 -29.23
N GLU A 81 -2.23 32.89 -28.71
CA GLU A 81 -2.52 33.68 -27.50
C GLU A 81 -2.65 32.77 -26.27
N PRO A 82 -2.16 33.20 -25.08
CA PRO A 82 -2.38 32.43 -23.86
C PRO A 82 -3.85 32.51 -23.46
N THR A 83 -4.39 31.45 -22.86
CA THR A 83 -5.78 31.44 -22.39
C THR A 83 -5.82 31.71 -20.88
N PRO A 84 -6.35 32.86 -20.43
CA PRO A 84 -6.50 33.14 -19.00
C PRO A 84 -7.45 32.14 -18.36
N MET A 85 -7.12 31.64 -17.17
CA MET A 85 -8.13 31.00 -16.31
C MET A 85 -9.11 32.10 -15.89
N THR A 86 -10.31 32.10 -16.47
CA THR A 86 -11.43 32.86 -15.93
C THR A 86 -11.76 32.31 -14.55
N ALA A 87 -12.23 33.16 -13.63
CA ALA A 87 -12.55 32.73 -12.25
C ALA A 87 -13.61 31.61 -12.17
N ASN A 88 -14.30 31.33 -13.29
CA ASN A 88 -15.27 30.25 -13.45
C ASN A 88 -14.73 29.01 -14.18
N TYR A 89 -13.43 28.96 -14.54
CA TYR A 89 -12.82 27.75 -15.06
C TYR A 89 -12.48 26.82 -13.89
N TYR A 90 -13.51 26.21 -13.32
CA TYR A 90 -13.35 24.84 -12.86
C TYR A 90 -13.08 24.04 -14.14
N PRO A 91 -12.02 23.22 -14.22
CA PRO A 91 -11.98 22.23 -15.28
C PRO A 91 -13.32 21.50 -15.18
N GLU A 92 -14.06 21.43 -16.30
CA GLU A 92 -15.18 20.50 -16.43
C GLU A 92 -14.76 19.20 -15.73
N PRO A 93 -15.56 18.68 -14.78
CA PRO A 93 -15.18 17.57 -13.94
C PRO A 93 -14.52 16.53 -14.83
N PHE A 94 -13.27 16.16 -14.51
CA PHE A 94 -12.49 15.21 -15.28
C PHE A 94 -13.41 14.12 -15.78
N ASP A 95 -13.61 14.04 -17.10
CA ASP A 95 -14.58 13.13 -17.68
C ASP A 95 -14.03 11.71 -17.50
N VAL A 96 -14.37 11.14 -16.34
CA VAL A 96 -13.94 9.81 -15.90
C VAL A 96 -14.39 8.78 -16.93
N GLU A 97 -15.53 9.00 -17.59
CA GLU A 97 -16.05 8.14 -18.64
C GLU A 97 -15.19 8.22 -19.91
N ALA A 98 -14.84 9.41 -20.39
CA ALA A 98 -13.95 9.56 -21.55
C ALA A 98 -12.53 9.00 -21.29
N PHE A 99 -12.00 9.19 -20.08
CA PHE A 99 -10.72 8.60 -19.68
C PHE A 99 -10.79 7.08 -19.59
N ARG A 100 -11.85 6.52 -18.97
CA ARG A 100 -12.09 5.07 -18.91
C ARG A 100 -12.29 4.47 -20.29
N ALA A 101 -13.03 5.13 -21.18
CA ALA A 101 -13.23 4.68 -22.56
C ALA A 101 -11.90 4.62 -23.33
N ARG A 102 -11.02 5.61 -23.13
CA ARG A 102 -9.70 5.63 -23.75
C ARG A 102 -8.74 4.59 -23.16
N ALA A 103 -8.82 4.35 -21.85
CA ALA A 103 -8.07 3.29 -21.18
C ALA A 103 -8.56 1.90 -21.61
N ALA A 104 -9.87 1.71 -21.76
CA ALA A 104 -10.48 0.48 -22.25
C ALA A 104 -10.14 0.21 -23.73
N ALA A 105 -10.11 1.25 -24.57
CA ALA A 105 -9.72 1.14 -25.97
C ALA A 105 -8.24 0.77 -26.18
N ASN A 106 -7.39 1.03 -25.18
CA ASN A 106 -5.96 0.70 -25.19
C ASN A 106 -5.62 -0.57 -24.40
N ARG A 107 -6.60 -1.36 -23.95
CA ARG A 107 -6.31 -2.65 -23.31
C ARG A 107 -5.80 -3.65 -24.35
N ASP A 108 -4.63 -4.20 -24.08
CA ASP A 108 -4.09 -5.33 -24.82
C ASP A 108 -4.72 -6.62 -24.26
N PRO A 109 -5.56 -7.32 -25.05
CA PRO A 109 -6.25 -8.52 -24.57
C PRO A 109 -5.29 -9.68 -24.26
N ASP A 110 -4.08 -9.69 -24.82
CA ASP A 110 -3.09 -10.72 -24.54
C ASP A 110 -2.37 -10.43 -23.22
N ALA A 111 -2.12 -9.15 -22.90
CA ALA A 111 -1.61 -8.75 -21.60
C ALA A 111 -2.61 -9.06 -20.48
N ASP A 112 -3.91 -8.82 -20.70
CA ASP A 112 -4.96 -9.15 -19.73
C ASP A 112 -5.03 -10.66 -19.47
N ARG A 113 -4.94 -11.50 -20.51
CA ARG A 113 -4.88 -12.97 -20.36
C ARG A 113 -3.64 -13.43 -19.59
N MET A 114 -2.46 -12.87 -19.88
CA MET A 114 -1.23 -13.22 -19.16
C MET A 114 -1.31 -12.85 -17.67
N ILE A 115 -1.95 -11.72 -17.34
CA ILE A 115 -2.19 -11.31 -15.96
C ILE A 115 -3.18 -12.27 -15.29
N GLU A 116 -4.26 -12.66 -15.96
CA GLU A 116 -5.25 -13.59 -15.43
C GLU A 116 -4.64 -14.99 -15.17
N ASP A 117 -3.87 -15.53 -16.12
CA ASP A 117 -3.15 -16.80 -15.97
C ASP A 117 -2.14 -16.73 -14.81
N ALA A 118 -1.39 -15.63 -14.70
CA ALA A 118 -0.44 -15.43 -13.60
C ALA A 118 -1.13 -15.34 -12.23
N LEU A 119 -2.31 -14.70 -12.15
CA LEU A 119 -3.10 -14.62 -10.92
C LEU A 119 -3.66 -15.99 -10.52
N VAL A 120 -4.17 -16.77 -11.47
CA VAL A 120 -4.64 -18.15 -11.24
C VAL A 120 -3.50 -19.03 -10.73
N ASP A 121 -2.31 -18.91 -11.31
CA ASP A 121 -1.14 -19.67 -10.88
C ASP A 121 -0.62 -19.24 -9.50
N ALA A 122 -0.66 -17.94 -9.18
CA ALA A 122 -0.29 -17.42 -7.88
C ALA A 122 -1.26 -17.90 -6.79
N GLU A 123 -2.57 -17.86 -7.06
CA GLU A 123 -3.59 -18.36 -6.14
C GLU A 123 -3.47 -19.88 -5.92
N ARG A 124 -3.21 -20.64 -6.98
CA ARG A 124 -2.93 -22.08 -6.88
C ARG A 124 -1.69 -22.37 -6.02
N ARG A 125 -0.63 -21.56 -6.12
CA ARG A 125 0.58 -21.69 -5.27
C ARG A 125 0.27 -21.38 -3.81
N ARG A 126 -0.41 -20.26 -3.53
CA ARG A 126 -0.82 -19.86 -2.18
C ARG A 126 -1.66 -20.93 -1.50
N LEU A 127 -2.67 -21.47 -2.19
CA LEU A 127 -3.53 -22.51 -1.64
C LEU A 127 -2.80 -23.83 -1.37
N LYS A 128 -1.78 -24.18 -2.18
CA LYS A 128 -0.90 -25.32 -1.91
C LYS A 128 -0.03 -25.10 -0.68
N GLU A 129 0.47 -23.89 -0.47
CA GLU A 129 1.25 -23.54 0.72
C GLU A 129 0.38 -23.51 1.98
N ASP A 130 -0.83 -22.95 1.90
CA ASP A 130 -1.79 -22.97 3.00
C ASP A 130 -2.16 -24.42 3.35
N ALA A 131 -2.40 -25.28 2.35
CA ALA A 131 -2.62 -26.71 2.57
C ALA A 131 -1.44 -27.41 3.28
N ARG A 132 -0.19 -27.08 2.91
CA ARG A 132 1.02 -27.59 3.59
C ARG A 132 1.14 -27.12 5.03
N ARG A 133 0.61 -25.94 5.36
CA ARG A 133 0.59 -25.37 6.71
C ARG A 133 -0.59 -25.87 7.56
N GLY A 134 -1.30 -26.92 7.14
CA GLY A 134 -2.50 -27.40 7.83
C GLY A 134 -3.71 -26.53 7.53
N GLY A 135 -3.84 -26.07 6.29
CA GLY A 135 -4.85 -25.13 5.82
C GLY A 135 -6.25 -25.47 6.28
N THR A 136 -7.07 -24.43 6.47
CA THR A 136 -8.43 -24.60 7.01
C THR A 136 -9.21 -25.66 6.22
N PRO A 137 -9.98 -26.55 6.89
CA PRO A 137 -10.73 -27.63 6.23
C PRO A 137 -11.58 -27.18 5.02
N SER A 138 -12.01 -25.91 5.02
CA SER A 138 -12.75 -25.27 3.94
C SER A 138 -11.94 -25.13 2.64
N VAL A 139 -10.64 -24.82 2.71
CA VAL A 139 -9.76 -24.66 1.53
C VAL A 139 -9.47 -26.02 0.88
N LEU A 140 -9.16 -27.03 1.70
CA LEU A 140 -8.92 -28.39 1.22
C LEU A 140 -10.17 -28.97 0.55
N ARG A 141 -11.36 -28.75 1.13
CA ARG A 141 -12.64 -29.14 0.53
C ARG A 141 -12.87 -28.45 -0.81
N TRP A 142 -12.60 -27.14 -0.91
CA TRP A 142 -12.75 -26.39 -2.15
C TRP A 142 -11.83 -26.93 -3.27
N LEU A 143 -10.57 -27.19 -2.97
CA LEU A 143 -9.61 -27.77 -3.93
C LEU A 143 -10.04 -29.15 -4.43
N ALA A 144 -10.50 -30.02 -3.52
CA ALA A 144 -10.97 -31.36 -3.86
C ALA A 144 -12.18 -31.33 -4.82
N ILE A 145 -13.11 -30.40 -4.60
CA ILE A 145 -14.29 -30.23 -5.46
C ILE A 145 -13.89 -29.67 -6.84
N HIS A 146 -12.97 -28.70 -6.88
CA HIS A 146 -12.54 -28.08 -8.13
C HIS A 146 -11.78 -29.03 -9.06
N GLY A 147 -11.11 -30.05 -8.51
CA GLY A 147 -10.42 -31.09 -9.29
C GLY A 147 -11.36 -32.05 -10.02
N LYS A 148 -12.64 -32.14 -9.62
CA LYS A 148 -13.64 -32.99 -10.27
C LYS A 148 -14.22 -32.31 -11.53
N PRO A 149 -14.42 -33.04 -12.64
CA PRO A 149 -15.18 -32.54 -13.78
C PRO A 149 -16.63 -32.24 -13.35
N GLU A 150 -17.26 -31.25 -13.98
CA GLU A 150 -18.56 -30.71 -13.54
C GLU A 150 -19.67 -31.77 -13.51
N SER A 151 -19.62 -32.74 -14.43
CA SER A 151 -20.55 -33.88 -14.51
C SER A 151 -20.49 -34.80 -13.28
N GLU A 152 -19.36 -34.83 -12.57
CA GLU A 152 -19.14 -35.70 -11.41
C GLU A 152 -19.40 -35.00 -10.07
N ARG A 153 -19.67 -33.68 -10.09
CA ARG A 153 -19.93 -32.91 -8.86
C ARG A 153 -21.32 -33.17 -8.32
N THR A 154 -21.41 -33.50 -7.03
CA THR A 154 -22.70 -33.68 -6.35
C THR A 154 -23.45 -32.34 -6.22
N PRO A 155 -24.78 -32.35 -6.00
CA PRO A 155 -25.53 -31.11 -5.78
C PRO A 155 -25.00 -30.27 -4.60
N GLU A 156 -24.57 -30.91 -3.52
CA GLU A 156 -23.97 -30.23 -2.36
C GLU A 156 -22.65 -29.56 -2.70
N GLU A 157 -21.80 -30.22 -3.49
CA GLU A 157 -20.53 -29.66 -3.95
C GLU A 157 -20.75 -28.43 -4.84
N ARG A 158 -21.76 -28.46 -5.72
CA ARG A 158 -22.16 -27.30 -6.53
C ARG A 158 -22.67 -26.15 -5.67
N ALA A 159 -23.50 -26.44 -4.67
CA ALA A 159 -24.00 -25.43 -3.74
C ALA A 159 -22.86 -24.79 -2.93
N PHE A 160 -21.89 -25.59 -2.47
CA PHE A 160 -20.69 -25.08 -1.79
C PHE A 160 -19.85 -24.17 -2.68
N LEU A 161 -19.61 -24.56 -3.94
CA LEU A 161 -18.89 -23.70 -4.90
C LEU A 161 -19.64 -22.40 -5.16
N GLN A 162 -20.96 -22.47 -5.37
CA GLN A 162 -21.78 -21.28 -5.61
C GLN A 162 -21.74 -20.33 -4.40
N ALA A 163 -21.82 -20.86 -3.18
CA ALA A 163 -21.70 -20.05 -1.97
C ALA A 163 -20.34 -19.35 -1.88
N ARG A 164 -19.25 -20.03 -2.24
CA ARG A 164 -17.91 -19.43 -2.27
C ARG A 164 -17.75 -18.39 -3.38
N ILE A 165 -18.33 -18.61 -4.55
CA ILE A 165 -18.37 -17.61 -5.64
C ILE A 165 -19.14 -16.38 -5.19
N ASN A 166 -20.30 -16.56 -4.58
CA ASN A 166 -21.12 -15.47 -4.05
C ASN A 166 -20.35 -14.68 -2.98
N GLU A 167 -19.67 -15.37 -2.07
CA GLU A 167 -18.84 -14.72 -1.05
C GLU A 167 -17.67 -13.96 -1.66
N ARG A 168 -16.97 -14.54 -2.63
CA ARG A 168 -15.90 -13.86 -3.37
C ARG A 168 -16.42 -12.61 -4.08
N ASN A 169 -17.56 -12.70 -4.75
CA ASN A 169 -18.18 -11.57 -5.43
C ASN A 169 -18.59 -10.48 -4.44
N ARG A 170 -19.15 -10.86 -3.28
CA ARG A 170 -19.46 -9.93 -2.19
C ARG A 170 -18.21 -9.21 -1.67
N LEU A 171 -17.12 -9.94 -1.43
CA LEU A 171 -15.85 -9.37 -0.99
C LEU A 171 -15.24 -8.46 -2.07
N ALA A 172 -15.34 -8.83 -3.35
CA ALA A 172 -14.88 -8.01 -4.46
C ALA A 172 -15.69 -6.71 -4.58
N GLU A 173 -17.02 -6.76 -4.42
CA GLU A 173 -17.86 -5.57 -4.38
C GLU A 173 -17.51 -4.66 -3.20
N LEU A 174 -17.27 -5.23 -2.02
CA LEU A 174 -16.82 -4.46 -0.85
C LEU A 174 -15.46 -3.80 -1.09
N ALA A 175 -14.51 -4.52 -1.69
CA ALA A 175 -13.20 -3.98 -2.04
C ALA A 175 -13.30 -2.86 -3.10
N GLN A 176 -14.11 -3.05 -4.14
CA GLN A 176 -14.32 -2.04 -5.18
C GLN A 176 -14.99 -0.78 -4.62
N ARG A 177 -15.98 -0.94 -3.72
CA ARG A 177 -16.61 0.18 -3.02
C ARG A 177 -15.62 0.89 -2.11
N SER A 178 -14.89 0.14 -1.28
CA SER A 178 -13.85 0.70 -0.42
C SER A 178 -12.81 1.49 -1.22
N ALA A 179 -12.39 0.98 -2.37
CA ALA A 179 -11.48 1.69 -3.27
C ALA A 179 -12.08 2.99 -3.86
N ALA A 180 -13.38 2.99 -4.17
CA ALA A 180 -14.08 4.19 -4.64
C ALA A 180 -14.32 5.22 -3.53
N GLU A 181 -14.51 4.76 -2.29
CA GLU A 181 -14.76 5.59 -1.11
C GLU A 181 -13.46 6.12 -0.48
N ALA A 182 -12.32 5.44 -0.70
CA ALA A 182 -11.03 5.80 -0.10
C ALA A 182 -10.64 7.27 -0.30
N PRO A 183 -10.73 7.88 -1.50
CA PRO A 183 -10.38 9.29 -1.69
C PRO A 183 -11.27 10.26 -0.89
N LEU A 184 -12.53 9.89 -0.65
CA LEU A 184 -13.45 10.69 0.16
C LEU A 184 -13.10 10.61 1.65
N ILE A 185 -12.70 9.42 2.10
CA ILE A 185 -12.22 9.19 3.47
C ILE A 185 -10.87 9.92 3.67
N ASP A 186 -9.97 9.87 2.69
CA ASP A 186 -8.70 10.63 2.69
C ASP A 186 -8.95 12.13 2.85
N LEU A 187 -9.89 12.68 2.09
CA LEU A 187 -10.25 14.09 2.17
C LEU A 187 -10.71 14.49 3.59
N VAL A 188 -11.47 13.63 4.27
CA VAL A 188 -11.89 13.87 5.66
C VAL A 188 -10.71 13.82 6.61
N VAL A 189 -9.84 12.81 6.51
CA VAL A 189 -8.65 12.66 7.36
C VAL A 189 -7.70 13.86 7.19
N ASP A 190 -7.44 14.27 5.96
CA ASP A 190 -6.60 15.42 5.63
C ASP A 190 -7.22 16.72 6.17
N GLY A 191 -8.54 16.86 6.04
CA GLY A 191 -9.29 17.98 6.60
C GLY A 191 -9.14 18.07 8.12
N GLN A 192 -9.35 16.96 8.84
CA GLN A 192 -9.19 16.90 10.29
C GLN A 192 -7.77 17.27 10.72
N THR A 193 -6.76 16.70 10.06
CA THR A 193 -5.35 17.00 10.31
C THR A 193 -5.03 18.49 10.10
N LEU A 194 -5.58 19.09 9.03
CA LEU A 194 -5.40 20.51 8.75
C LEU A 194 -6.07 21.39 9.82
N ALA A 195 -7.26 21.01 10.29
CA ALA A 195 -7.95 21.75 11.35
C ALA A 195 -7.18 21.71 12.66
N GLU A 196 -6.65 20.55 13.05
CA GLU A 196 -5.80 20.38 14.23
C GLU A 196 -4.53 21.25 14.13
N LEU A 197 -3.84 21.22 12.98
CA LEU A 197 -2.61 21.98 12.78
C LEU A 197 -2.84 23.50 12.82
N LYS A 198 -3.96 23.97 12.27
CA LYS A 198 -4.26 25.39 12.16
C LYS A 198 -4.86 25.98 13.44
N ASN A 199 -5.46 25.14 14.28
CA ASN A 199 -6.23 25.57 15.46
C ASN A 199 -7.18 26.74 15.14
N ASP A 200 -7.81 26.67 13.96
CA ASP A 200 -8.63 27.72 13.38
C ASP A 200 -10.10 27.26 13.32
N SER A 201 -11.01 28.08 13.86
CA SER A 201 -12.44 27.79 13.88
C SER A 201 -13.04 27.72 12.48
N ASP A 202 -12.54 28.50 11.53
CA ASP A 202 -13.09 28.55 10.17
C ASP A 202 -12.69 27.31 9.38
N VAL A 203 -11.45 26.84 9.55
CA VAL A 203 -10.98 25.56 8.99
C VAL A 203 -11.82 24.42 9.56
N SER A 204 -12.10 24.44 10.87
CA SER A 204 -12.97 23.46 11.52
C SER A 204 -14.40 23.48 10.95
N GLY A 205 -14.93 24.66 10.61
CA GLY A 205 -16.23 24.81 9.97
C GLY A 205 -16.28 24.18 8.58
N TYR A 206 -15.25 24.41 7.76
CA TYR A 206 -15.13 23.81 6.43
C TYR A 206 -15.01 22.28 6.51
N VAL A 207 -14.19 21.75 7.42
CA VAL A 207 -14.02 20.30 7.61
C VAL A 207 -15.34 19.63 7.98
N ARG A 208 -16.13 20.22 8.88
CA ARG A 208 -17.47 19.71 9.22
C ARG A 208 -18.41 19.68 8.02
N GLN A 209 -18.31 20.65 7.11
CA GLN A 209 -19.12 20.66 5.90
C GLN A 209 -18.71 19.54 4.94
N VAL A 210 -17.40 19.33 4.75
CA VAL A 210 -16.88 18.21 3.94
C VAL A 210 -17.29 16.87 4.56
N GLU A 211 -17.12 16.70 5.87
CA GLU A 211 -17.56 15.51 6.61
C GLU A 211 -19.04 15.23 6.39
N SER A 212 -19.90 16.24 6.52
CA SER A 212 -21.35 16.08 6.31
C SER A 212 -21.69 15.57 4.91
N VAL A 213 -21.02 16.10 3.87
CA VAL A 213 -21.20 15.65 2.48
C VAL A 213 -20.72 14.21 2.31
N VAL A 214 -19.55 13.88 2.85
CA VAL A 214 -18.99 12.52 2.76
C VAL A 214 -19.86 11.52 3.52
N VAL A 215 -20.37 11.87 4.70
CA VAL A 215 -21.36 11.07 5.45
C VAL A 215 -22.61 10.81 4.62
N GLY A 216 -23.10 11.81 3.87
CA GLY A 216 -24.25 11.64 2.98
C GLY A 216 -24.00 10.67 1.82
N LEU A 217 -22.77 10.60 1.31
CA LEU A 217 -22.39 9.72 0.19
C LEU A 217 -22.03 8.29 0.64
N VAL A 218 -21.19 8.18 1.68
CA VAL A 218 -20.62 6.91 2.15
C VAL A 218 -21.54 6.26 3.20
N GLY A 219 -22.24 7.06 4.00
CA GLY A 219 -22.97 6.61 5.18
C GLY A 219 -22.12 6.69 6.45
N ILE A 220 -22.75 7.05 7.57
CA ILE A 220 -22.07 7.35 8.83
C ILE A 220 -21.33 6.15 9.44
N GLU A 221 -21.93 4.96 9.41
CA GLU A 221 -21.35 3.73 9.97
C GLU A 221 -20.07 3.35 9.22
N ARG A 222 -20.14 3.34 7.88
CA ARG A 222 -19.00 3.01 7.02
C ARG A 222 -17.87 4.01 7.11
N LEU A 223 -18.19 5.31 7.12
CA LEU A 223 -17.18 6.34 7.34
C LEU A 223 -16.52 6.15 8.71
N THR A 224 -17.30 5.84 9.75
CA THR A 224 -16.77 5.59 11.09
C THR A 224 -15.83 4.39 11.11
N ASP A 225 -16.25 3.25 10.56
CA ASP A 225 -15.42 2.04 10.50
C ASP A 225 -14.10 2.28 9.73
N ALA A 226 -14.18 3.03 8.63
CA ALA A 226 -12.99 3.35 7.83
C ALA A 226 -12.03 4.31 8.54
N LEU A 227 -12.56 5.33 9.23
CA LEU A 227 -11.76 6.25 10.03
C LEU A 227 -11.12 5.54 11.22
N ASP A 228 -11.86 4.68 11.91
CA ASP A 228 -11.37 3.86 13.01
C ASP A 228 -10.27 2.89 12.53
N GLY A 229 -10.44 2.26 11.36
CA GLY A 229 -9.43 1.41 10.72
C GLY A 229 -8.14 2.17 10.39
N ARG A 230 -8.24 3.39 9.85
CA ARG A 230 -7.06 4.23 9.55
C ARG A 230 -6.40 4.79 10.79
N ALA A 231 -7.17 5.09 11.84
CA ALA A 231 -6.60 5.44 13.13
C ALA A 231 -5.77 4.27 13.68
N MET A 232 -6.29 3.04 13.63
CA MET A 232 -5.54 1.84 14.02
C MET A 232 -4.25 1.67 13.20
N GLU A 233 -4.34 1.80 11.87
CA GLU A 233 -3.17 1.66 10.99
C GLU A 233 -2.08 2.69 11.34
N ARG A 234 -2.46 3.95 11.61
CA ARG A 234 -1.52 4.99 12.06
C ARG A 234 -0.87 4.62 13.39
N THR A 235 -1.65 4.12 14.36
CA THR A 235 -1.11 3.69 15.66
C THR A 235 -0.14 2.52 15.51
N ILE A 236 -0.47 1.51 14.70
CA ILE A 236 0.43 0.38 14.39
C ILE A 236 1.70 0.90 13.74
N ARG A 237 1.60 1.77 12.74
CA ARG A 237 2.77 2.33 12.05
C ARG A 237 3.69 3.08 13.01
N ARG A 238 3.13 3.90 13.92
CA ARG A 238 3.90 4.58 14.98
C ARG A 238 4.62 3.59 15.89
N ALA A 239 3.95 2.51 16.28
CA ALA A 239 4.57 1.47 17.11
C ALA A 239 5.71 0.74 16.37
N VAL A 240 5.55 0.46 15.07
CA VAL A 240 6.60 -0.11 14.21
C VAL A 240 7.79 0.84 14.07
N GLU A 241 7.54 2.11 13.75
CA GLU A 241 8.58 3.13 13.58
C GLU A 241 9.36 3.39 14.88
N GLY A 242 8.68 3.29 16.03
CA GLY A 242 9.33 3.32 17.33
C GLY A 242 10.09 2.05 17.69
N GLY A 243 9.79 0.90 17.08
CA GLY A 243 10.34 -0.38 17.54
C GLY A 243 9.70 -0.87 18.85
N VAL A 244 8.44 -0.48 19.11
CA VAL A 244 7.63 -0.91 20.26
C VAL A 244 6.45 -1.79 19.82
N LEU A 245 6.59 -2.48 18.69
CA LEU A 245 5.49 -3.29 18.12
C LEU A 245 5.07 -4.44 19.04
N ASP A 246 6.02 -5.19 19.58
CA ASP A 246 5.71 -6.34 20.45
C ASP A 246 4.93 -5.92 21.72
N PRO A 247 5.40 -4.93 22.52
CA PRO A 247 4.63 -4.47 23.69
C PRO A 247 3.30 -3.81 23.30
N PHE A 248 3.20 -3.22 22.10
CA PHE A 248 1.93 -2.75 21.56
C PHE A 248 0.93 -3.89 21.31
N ILE A 249 1.38 -5.03 20.75
CA ILE A 249 0.53 -6.20 20.51
C ILE A 249 0.04 -6.81 21.83
N ASP A 250 0.92 -6.89 22.85
CA ASP A 250 0.54 -7.37 24.18
C ASP A 250 -0.55 -6.48 24.81
N GLU A 251 -0.43 -5.16 24.67
CA GLU A 251 -1.42 -4.22 25.18
C GLU A 251 -2.75 -4.30 24.41
N LEU A 252 -2.70 -4.49 23.09
CA LEU A 252 -3.88 -4.73 22.26
C LEU A 252 -4.66 -5.96 22.73
N ASP A 253 -3.96 -7.07 22.97
CA ASP A 253 -4.57 -8.31 23.43
C ASP A 253 -5.10 -8.19 24.86
N ARG A 254 -4.39 -7.48 25.74
CA ARG A 254 -4.85 -7.18 27.09
C ARG A 254 -6.14 -6.37 27.08
N LEU A 255 -6.20 -5.31 26.28
CA LEU A 255 -7.39 -4.45 26.18
C LEU A 255 -8.58 -5.20 25.60
N LYS A 256 -8.38 -5.98 24.53
CA LYS A 256 -9.43 -6.83 23.96
C LYS A 256 -9.93 -7.88 24.95
N SER A 257 -9.04 -8.52 25.69
CA SER A 257 -9.39 -9.49 26.73
C SER A 257 -10.20 -8.87 27.88
N SER A 258 -10.02 -7.57 28.11
CA SER A 258 -10.84 -6.80 29.08
C SER A 258 -12.18 -6.30 28.53
N GLY A 259 -12.53 -6.65 27.28
CA GLY A 259 -13.76 -6.24 26.62
C GLY A 259 -13.75 -4.79 26.12
N VAL A 260 -12.57 -4.17 25.98
CA VAL A 260 -12.45 -2.83 25.42
C VAL A 260 -12.45 -2.92 23.89
N GLU A 261 -13.41 -2.24 23.25
CA GLU A 261 -13.61 -2.28 21.80
C GLU A 261 -13.82 -0.87 21.20
N GLY A 262 -13.84 -0.79 19.87
CA GLY A 262 -14.15 0.42 19.10
C GLY A 262 -13.22 1.61 19.39
N ARG A 263 -13.80 2.81 19.50
CA ARG A 263 -13.04 4.05 19.72
C ARG A 263 -12.29 4.12 21.04
N GLU A 264 -12.81 3.48 22.10
CA GLU A 264 -12.12 3.46 23.39
C GLU A 264 -10.86 2.58 23.33
N LEU A 265 -10.90 1.48 22.57
CA LEU A 265 -9.71 0.67 22.29
C LEU A 265 -8.64 1.50 21.58
N LEU A 266 -9.02 2.21 20.50
CA LEU A 266 -8.10 3.07 19.76
C LEU A 266 -7.50 4.18 20.62
N ARG A 267 -8.31 4.84 21.45
CA ARG A 267 -7.86 5.89 22.36
C ARG A 267 -6.83 5.37 23.36
N ARG A 268 -7.10 4.21 23.98
CA ARG A 268 -6.18 3.60 24.95
C ARG A 268 -4.89 3.12 24.30
N LEU A 269 -4.98 2.52 23.11
CA LEU A 269 -3.81 2.11 22.35
C LEU A 269 -2.93 3.29 21.93
N SER A 270 -3.53 4.41 21.50
CA SER A 270 -2.76 5.60 21.17
C SER A 270 -1.98 6.12 22.38
N LEU A 271 -2.63 6.21 23.55
CA LEU A 271 -1.97 6.61 24.79
C LEU A 271 -0.87 5.62 25.20
N ALA A 272 -1.13 4.32 25.07
CA ALA A 272 -0.13 3.29 25.37
C ALA A 272 1.09 3.37 24.45
N VAL A 273 0.91 3.64 23.15
CA VAL A 273 2.02 3.87 22.23
C VAL A 273 2.82 5.10 22.64
N ASP A 274 2.16 6.21 23.00
CA ASP A 274 2.86 7.42 23.47
C ASP A 274 3.69 7.13 24.75
N ASP A 275 3.12 6.38 25.70
CA ASP A 275 3.82 5.96 26.93
C ASP A 275 5.00 5.03 26.64
N LEU A 276 4.84 4.07 25.72
CA LEU A 276 5.91 3.13 25.33
C LEU A 276 7.07 3.84 24.63
N LEU A 277 6.77 4.78 23.72
CA LEU A 277 7.78 5.58 23.04
C LEU A 277 8.55 6.46 24.04
N HIS A 278 7.84 7.05 25.02
CA HIS A 278 8.48 7.84 26.06
C HIS A 278 9.43 7.00 26.94
N GLN A 279 9.00 5.81 27.35
CA GLN A 279 9.86 4.87 28.10
C GLN A 279 11.09 4.47 27.28
N GLN A 280 10.93 4.23 25.98
CA GLN A 280 12.06 3.91 25.12
C GLN A 280 13.07 5.07 25.05
N GLU A 281 12.60 6.31 24.91
CA GLU A 281 13.46 7.50 24.95
C GLU A 281 14.20 7.63 26.28
N GLU A 282 13.58 7.33 27.42
CA GLU A 282 14.25 7.34 28.73
C GLU A 282 15.35 6.26 28.80
N TRP A 283 15.10 5.07 28.27
CA TRP A 283 16.06 3.96 28.30
C TRP A 283 17.27 4.19 27.38
N TYR A 284 17.05 4.68 26.15
CA TYR A 284 18.13 4.93 25.20
C TYR A 284 18.77 6.32 25.34
N GLY A 285 18.03 7.28 25.89
CA GLY A 285 18.54 8.62 26.24
C GLY A 285 19.50 8.60 27.43
N HIS A 286 19.51 7.52 28.22
CA HIS A 286 20.54 7.24 29.21
C HIS A 286 21.71 6.44 28.61
N THR A 287 22.18 6.85 27.43
CA THR A 287 23.58 6.57 27.10
C THR A 287 24.41 7.31 28.15
N PRO A 288 25.29 6.63 28.92
CA PRO A 288 26.18 7.32 29.83
C PRO A 288 27.02 8.29 28.98
N SER A 289 26.71 9.59 29.06
CA SER A 289 27.31 10.61 28.17
C SER A 289 28.80 10.79 28.35
N ASP A 290 29.42 10.12 29.32
CA ASP A 290 30.86 10.01 29.40
C ASP A 290 31.20 8.54 29.67
N PRO A 291 31.88 7.82 28.76
CA PRO A 291 32.74 6.75 29.25
C PRO A 291 33.63 7.40 30.32
N PRO A 292 33.80 6.79 31.51
CA PRO A 292 34.72 7.35 32.49
C PRO A 292 36.03 7.65 31.76
N GLU A 293 36.54 8.89 31.89
CA GLU A 293 37.86 9.29 31.41
C GLU A 293 38.89 8.30 31.98
N SER A 294 39.06 7.20 31.26
CA SER A 294 40.03 6.18 31.53
C SER A 294 41.20 6.54 30.64
N ASP A 295 42.16 7.25 31.22
CA ASP A 295 43.47 7.55 30.61
C ASP A 295 44.29 6.28 30.26
N ALA A 296 43.76 5.09 30.51
CA ALA A 296 44.34 3.85 30.03
C ALA A 296 43.90 3.62 28.58
N PRO A 297 44.83 3.63 27.58
CA PRO A 297 44.51 3.13 26.26
C PRO A 297 43.94 1.73 26.41
N PRO A 298 42.81 1.39 25.75
CA PRO A 298 42.26 0.05 25.84
C PRO A 298 43.36 -0.92 25.44
N GLU A 299 43.73 -1.84 26.34
CA GLU A 299 44.46 -3.04 25.95
C GLU A 299 43.58 -3.70 24.89
N VAL A 300 43.99 -3.56 23.63
CA VAL A 300 43.38 -4.28 22.52
C VAL A 300 43.74 -5.74 22.77
N TYR A 301 42.87 -6.44 23.52
CA TYR A 301 42.83 -7.90 23.47
C TYR A 301 42.34 -8.22 22.07
N GLU A 302 43.29 -8.37 21.14
CA GLU A 302 43.04 -8.99 19.86
C GLU A 302 42.61 -10.43 20.14
N ASP A 303 41.31 -10.61 20.34
CA ASP A 303 40.72 -11.92 20.52
C ASP A 303 41.04 -12.75 19.28
N GLU A 304 41.53 -13.98 19.45
CA GLU A 304 41.92 -14.84 18.33
C GLU A 304 40.76 -15.04 17.34
N GLU A 305 39.53 -14.90 17.82
CA GLU A 305 38.30 -14.94 17.04
C GLU A 305 38.18 -13.76 16.06
N TYR A 306 38.64 -12.56 16.44
CA TYR A 306 38.63 -11.38 15.56
C TYR A 306 39.71 -11.49 14.47
N LEU A 307 40.88 -12.04 14.82
CA LEU A 307 41.93 -12.38 13.85
C LEU A 307 41.47 -13.49 12.88
N ALA A 308 40.67 -14.45 13.36
CA ALA A 308 40.09 -15.50 12.53
C ALA A 308 39.02 -14.93 11.56
N ALA A 309 38.13 -14.06 12.03
CA ALA A 309 37.11 -13.42 11.20
C ALA A 309 37.74 -12.53 10.10
N ARG A 310 38.82 -11.81 10.42
CA ARG A 310 39.56 -11.00 9.45
C ARG A 310 40.23 -11.84 8.37
N LYS A 311 40.79 -13.01 8.70
CA LYS A 311 41.32 -13.96 7.71
C LYS A 311 40.26 -14.52 6.76
N VAL A 312 39.03 -14.68 7.26
CA VAL A 312 37.88 -15.08 6.40
C VAL A 312 37.49 -13.94 5.46
N ALA A 313 37.50 -12.69 5.93
CA ALA A 313 37.20 -11.53 5.10
C ALA A 313 38.26 -11.26 4.02
N ASP A 314 39.53 -11.56 4.31
CA ASP A 314 40.65 -11.43 3.36
C ASP A 314 40.73 -12.59 2.34
N GLY A 315 39.75 -13.50 2.31
CA GLY A 315 39.60 -14.52 1.27
C GLY A 315 40.52 -15.74 1.41
N GLU A 316 41.20 -15.91 2.55
CA GLU A 316 41.97 -17.12 2.85
C GLU A 316 41.06 -18.22 3.41
N GLN A 317 40.15 -18.77 2.59
CA GLN A 317 39.47 -20.01 2.97
C GLN A 317 40.33 -21.24 2.65
N PRO A 318 40.61 -22.11 3.64
CA PRO A 318 41.25 -23.40 3.38
C PRO A 318 40.25 -24.31 2.66
N VAL A 319 40.53 -24.56 1.38
CA VAL A 319 39.76 -25.38 0.41
C VAL A 319 39.39 -26.78 0.92
N GLY A 320 39.96 -27.25 2.03
CA GLY A 320 39.73 -28.59 2.58
C GLY A 320 38.45 -28.78 3.42
N ARG A 321 37.87 -27.72 4.03
CA ARG A 321 36.75 -27.90 4.98
C ARG A 321 35.39 -27.98 4.30
N ALA A 322 35.13 -27.07 3.35
CA ALA A 322 33.87 -27.05 2.60
C ALA A 322 33.63 -28.33 1.77
N MET A 323 34.70 -29.00 1.31
CA MET A 323 34.57 -30.25 0.56
C MET A 323 34.21 -31.44 1.45
N ARG A 324 34.61 -31.44 2.73
CA ARG A 324 34.20 -32.47 3.70
C ARG A 324 32.76 -32.27 4.16
N ASP A 325 32.38 -31.03 4.47
CA ASP A 325 31.02 -30.72 4.92
C ASP A 325 29.98 -31.03 3.82
N ALA A 326 30.35 -30.88 2.54
CA ALA A 326 29.50 -31.27 1.42
C ALA A 326 29.38 -32.80 1.24
N GLN A 327 30.45 -33.55 1.48
CA GLN A 327 30.43 -35.03 1.39
C GLN A 327 29.68 -35.67 2.56
N ASP A 328 29.77 -35.08 3.76
CA ASP A 328 29.06 -35.55 4.94
C ASP A 328 27.55 -35.26 4.82
N ALA A 329 27.16 -34.10 4.26
CA ALA A 329 25.75 -33.78 3.99
C ALA A 329 25.11 -34.69 2.92
N GLU A 330 25.86 -35.11 1.89
CA GLU A 330 25.38 -36.02 0.86
C GLU A 330 25.22 -37.46 1.40
N ALA A 331 26.07 -37.86 2.35
CA ALA A 331 25.96 -39.14 3.06
C ALA A 331 24.76 -39.19 4.02
N GLU A 332 24.43 -38.08 4.68
CA GLU A 332 23.28 -37.98 5.61
C GLU A 332 21.93 -37.98 4.85
N ALA A 333 21.86 -37.32 3.68
CA ALA A 333 20.66 -37.32 2.86
C ALA A 333 20.27 -38.71 2.31
N SER A 334 21.24 -39.62 2.18
CA SER A 334 21.01 -40.98 1.70
C SER A 334 20.59 -41.98 2.80
N GLN A 335 20.51 -41.55 4.07
CA GLN A 335 20.12 -42.41 5.21
C GLN A 335 18.76 -42.07 5.83
N ILE A 336 18.00 -41.12 5.28
CA ILE A 336 16.64 -40.85 5.76
C ILE A 336 15.75 -42.08 5.44
N PRO A 337 15.24 -42.81 6.45
CA PRO A 337 14.48 -44.02 6.20
C PRO A 337 13.05 -43.69 5.75
N ASP A 338 12.53 -44.58 4.91
CA ASP A 338 11.18 -44.69 4.35
C ASP A 338 10.07 -44.92 5.42
N GLU A 339 10.10 -44.18 6.53
CA GLU A 339 9.10 -44.26 7.60
C GLU A 339 7.90 -43.33 7.37
N THR A 340 8.10 -42.22 6.64
CA THR A 340 7.04 -41.26 6.32
C THR A 340 6.04 -41.84 5.29
N GLU A 341 6.50 -42.70 4.38
CA GLU A 341 5.63 -43.40 3.42
C GLU A 341 4.84 -44.54 4.08
N LYS A 342 5.42 -45.21 5.10
CA LYS A 342 4.69 -46.20 5.92
C LYS A 342 3.62 -45.55 6.80
N ALA A 343 3.90 -44.41 7.42
CA ALA A 343 2.94 -43.70 8.27
C ALA A 343 1.71 -43.22 7.47
N THR A 344 1.94 -42.63 6.30
CA THR A 344 0.86 -42.15 5.42
C THR A 344 0.01 -43.30 4.83
N ARG A 345 0.63 -44.45 4.52
CA ARG A 345 -0.10 -45.62 4.04
C ARG A 345 -0.94 -46.31 5.12
N ALA A 346 -0.50 -46.27 6.38
CA ALA A 346 -1.26 -46.81 7.50
C ALA A 346 -2.52 -45.97 7.81
N ASP A 347 -2.41 -44.64 7.74
CA ASP A 347 -3.53 -43.74 7.97
C ASP A 347 -4.57 -43.79 6.85
N LEU A 348 -4.15 -43.89 5.59
CA LEU A 348 -5.08 -44.09 4.47
C LEU A 348 -5.87 -45.41 4.59
N LYS A 349 -5.25 -46.46 5.14
CA LYS A 349 -5.92 -47.75 5.36
C LYS A 349 -6.93 -47.69 6.51
N ARG A 350 -6.68 -46.87 7.54
CA ARG A 350 -7.65 -46.63 8.64
C ARG A 350 -8.88 -45.87 8.15
N LEU A 351 -8.70 -44.86 7.30
CA LEU A 351 -9.81 -44.08 6.75
C LEU A 351 -10.69 -44.91 5.81
N ALA A 352 -10.11 -45.79 4.99
CA ALA A 352 -10.88 -46.69 4.14
C ALA A 352 -11.77 -47.65 4.95
N ASN A 353 -11.25 -48.22 6.04
CA ASN A 353 -12.02 -49.14 6.89
C ASN A 353 -13.15 -48.45 7.68
N LEU A 354 -13.02 -47.15 7.98
CA LEU A 354 -14.10 -46.39 8.63
C LEU A 354 -15.29 -46.20 7.67
N ALA A 355 -15.00 -45.91 6.39
CA ALA A 355 -16.02 -45.70 5.38
C ALA A 355 -16.86 -46.97 5.11
N ASP A 356 -16.22 -48.14 5.13
CA ASP A 356 -16.94 -49.42 4.97
C ASP A 356 -17.85 -49.72 6.18
N SER A 357 -17.46 -49.32 7.39
CA SER A 357 -18.25 -49.59 8.61
C SER A 357 -19.55 -48.78 8.74
N GLU A 358 -19.68 -47.65 8.04
CA GLU A 358 -20.89 -46.82 8.07
C GLU A 358 -21.99 -47.29 7.12
N THR A 359 -21.69 -48.20 6.18
CA THR A 359 -22.68 -48.70 5.21
C THR A 359 -23.52 -49.87 5.71
N ASP A 360 -23.13 -50.52 6.82
CA ASP A 360 -23.82 -51.70 7.36
C ASP A 360 -24.90 -51.41 8.42
N HIS A 361 -25.23 -50.14 8.71
CA HIS A 361 -26.21 -49.77 9.75
C HIS A 361 -27.54 -49.16 9.23
N HIS A 362 -27.89 -49.34 7.95
CA HIS A 362 -29.18 -48.89 7.39
C HIS A 362 -30.02 -50.04 6.81
N GLY A 363 -30.22 -51.10 7.61
CA GLY A 363 -31.13 -52.20 7.26
C GLY A 363 -32.07 -52.54 8.42
N ASN A 364 -33.38 -52.51 8.15
CA ASN A 364 -34.50 -52.99 8.96
C ASN A 364 -35.06 -52.07 10.05
N GLY A 365 -35.67 -50.96 9.62
CA GLY A 365 -36.82 -50.38 10.30
C GLY A 365 -38.12 -50.94 9.72
N ASP A 366 -38.65 -51.95 10.39
CA ASP A 366 -39.86 -52.70 10.09
C ASP A 366 -41.12 -51.81 10.08
N LEU A 367 -41.78 -51.69 8.94
CA LEU A 367 -43.10 -51.05 8.80
C LEU A 367 -44.18 -52.09 9.03
N SER A 368 -44.60 -52.27 10.28
CA SER A 368 -45.80 -53.04 10.63
C SER A 368 -46.78 -52.21 11.47
N ALA A 369 -47.90 -51.90 10.81
CA ALA A 369 -49.28 -51.83 11.30
C ALA A 369 -49.63 -51.12 12.63
N GLY A 370 -50.59 -50.19 12.51
CA GLY A 370 -51.40 -49.61 13.58
C GLY A 370 -52.42 -48.63 13.02
#